data_AF-K1QZR9-F1
#
_entry.id   AF-K1QZR9-F1
#
_cell.length_a   1.000
_cell.length_b   1.000
_cell.length_c   1.000
_cell.angle_alpha   90.00
_cell.angle_beta   90.00
_cell.angle_gamma   90.00
#
_symmetry.space_group_name_H-M   'P 1'
#
loop_
_entity.id
_entity.type
_entity.pdbx_description
1 polymer ?
#
loop_
_entity_poly.entity_id
_entity_poly.type
_entity_poly.pdbx_seq_one_letter_code
_entity_poly.pdbx_strand_id
1 'polypeptide(L)'
;MPLRHFNKNSSVDATVDELLSNSRHSKYLKCMPKFQLYRLVSIIKDKLSGMSLEESLARNDEIDKLDPEEDLNKLDDETLRRKKSIMEDTFEKNLKKPGDPGFEYDVQMDFDEVEACEWDSEESEQEF
;
A
#
# COMPACT_ATOMS: atom_id res chain seq x y z
N MET A 1 -23.09 -4.66 7.85
CA MET A 1 -22.58 -4.95 6.49
C MET A 1 -22.31 -6.46 6.44
N PRO A 2 -23.18 -7.27 5.82
CA PRO A 2 -23.05 -8.73 5.91
C PRO A 2 -22.13 -9.27 4.80
N LEU A 3 -21.07 -9.98 5.18
CA LEU A 3 -20.20 -10.75 4.29
C LEU A 3 -20.86 -12.09 3.92
N ARG A 4 -21.97 -12.05 3.16
CA ARG A 4 -22.85 -13.22 2.96
C ARG A 4 -22.20 -14.40 2.22
N HIS A 5 -21.25 -14.11 1.34
CA HIS A 5 -20.59 -15.11 0.49
C HIS A 5 -19.10 -15.28 0.80
N PHE A 6 -18.62 -14.68 1.90
CA PHE A 6 -17.22 -14.77 2.29
C PHE A 6 -16.93 -16.10 2.97
N ASN A 7 -15.97 -16.84 2.43
CA ASN A 7 -15.53 -18.12 2.97
C ASN A 7 -14.00 -18.18 2.97
N LYS A 8 -13.44 -19.27 3.51
CA LYS A 8 -11.98 -19.48 3.62
C LYS A 8 -11.21 -19.42 2.29
N ASN A 9 -11.87 -19.68 1.17
CA ASN A 9 -11.30 -19.68 -0.18
C ASN A 9 -11.58 -18.37 -0.94
N SER A 10 -12.30 -17.43 -0.34
CA SER A 10 -12.57 -16.13 -0.97
C SER A 10 -11.27 -15.32 -1.07
N SER A 11 -11.11 -14.63 -2.21
CA SER A 11 -10.05 -13.65 -2.39
C SER A 11 -10.33 -12.41 -1.54
N VAL A 12 -9.31 -11.92 -0.83
CA VAL A 12 -9.42 -10.71 -0.01
C VAL A 12 -9.64 -9.50 -0.93
N ASP A 13 -8.88 -9.37 -2.02
CA ASP A 13 -9.01 -8.30 -3.00
C ASP A 13 -10.43 -8.15 -3.54
N ALA A 14 -10.99 -9.23 -4.09
CA ALA A 14 -12.32 -9.20 -4.69
C ALA A 14 -13.38 -8.74 -3.70
N THR A 15 -13.23 -9.12 -2.43
CA THR A 15 -14.19 -8.75 -1.39
C THR A 15 -14.02 -7.31 -0.94
N VAL A 16 -12.79 -6.78 -0.89
CA VAL A 16 -12.55 -5.36 -0.63
C VAL A 16 -13.14 -4.51 -1.76
N ASP A 17 -12.97 -4.90 -3.02
CA ASP A 17 -13.56 -4.21 -4.17
C ASP A 17 -15.10 -4.26 -4.17
N GLU A 18 -15.68 -5.42 -3.83
CA GLU A 18 -17.12 -5.56 -3.62
C GLU A 18 -17.63 -4.66 -2.49
N LEU A 19 -16.86 -4.55 -1.39
CA LEU A 19 -17.20 -3.67 -0.29
C LEU A 19 -17.18 -2.20 -0.72
N LEU A 20 -16.17 -1.77 -1.48
CA LEU A 20 -16.04 -0.38 -1.91
C LEU A 20 -17.09 0.05 -2.96
N SER A 21 -17.50 -0.86 -3.85
CA SER A 21 -18.48 -0.59 -4.92
C SER A 21 -19.92 -0.45 -4.43
N ASN A 22 -20.24 -1.02 -3.27
CA ASN A 22 -21.59 -1.02 -2.71
C ASN A 22 -21.98 0.36 -2.14
N SER A 23 -22.91 1.06 -2.83
CA SER A 23 -23.33 2.43 -2.48
C SER A 23 -23.92 2.59 -1.07
N ARG A 24 -24.53 1.54 -0.52
CA ARG A 24 -25.19 1.56 0.79
C ARG A 24 -24.24 1.84 1.95
N HIS A 25 -22.98 1.46 1.80
CA HIS A 25 -21.99 1.55 2.88
C HIS A 25 -20.65 2.15 2.45
N SER A 26 -20.49 2.43 1.15
CA SER A 26 -19.44 3.29 0.59
C SER A 26 -19.23 4.60 1.38
N LYS A 27 -20.30 5.23 1.90
CA LYS A 27 -20.19 6.46 2.71
C LYS A 27 -19.29 6.30 3.94
N TYR A 28 -19.35 5.15 4.60
CA TYR A 28 -18.56 4.88 5.80
C TYR A 28 -17.17 4.35 5.45
N LEU A 29 -17.07 3.58 4.37
CA LEU A 29 -15.80 3.01 3.91
C LEU A 29 -14.85 4.06 3.34
N LYS A 30 -15.37 5.13 2.72
CA LYS A 30 -14.55 6.26 2.24
C LYS A 30 -13.78 6.97 3.35
N CYS A 31 -14.24 6.89 4.59
CA CYS A 31 -13.57 7.51 5.72
C CYS A 31 -12.44 6.62 6.29
N MET A 32 -12.30 5.38 5.83
CA MET A 32 -11.26 4.48 6.31
C MET A 32 -10.18 4.25 5.25
N PRO A 33 -8.90 4.19 5.65
CA PRO A 33 -7.83 3.79 4.75
C PRO A 33 -8.08 2.39 4.17
N LYS A 34 -7.80 2.21 2.88
CA LYS A 34 -8.03 0.94 2.18
C LYS A 34 -7.24 -0.22 2.81
N PHE A 35 -6.02 0.03 3.30
CA PHE A 35 -5.20 -1.02 3.93
C PHE A 35 -5.85 -1.60 5.19
N GLN A 36 -6.63 -0.80 5.93
CA GLN A 36 -7.36 -1.29 7.11
C GLN A 36 -8.46 -2.27 6.69
N LEU A 37 -9.10 -2.06 5.54
CA LEU A 37 -10.08 -3.01 5.01
C LEU A 37 -9.42 -4.33 4.61
N TYR A 38 -8.27 -4.27 3.93
CA TYR A 38 -7.47 -5.45 3.64
C TYR A 38 -7.13 -6.23 4.91
N ARG A 39 -6.58 -5.55 5.92
CA ARG A 39 -6.24 -6.13 7.22
C ARG A 39 -7.45 -6.79 7.89
N LEU A 40 -8.59 -6.11 7.94
CA LEU A 40 -9.81 -6.65 8.57
C LEU A 40 -10.32 -7.90 7.85
N VAL A 41 -10.39 -7.86 6.52
CA VAL A 41 -10.85 -9.00 5.72
C VAL A 41 -9.88 -10.18 5.84
N SER A 42 -8.57 -9.94 5.85
CA SER A 42 -7.55 -10.97 6.10
C SER A 42 -7.73 -11.61 7.48
N ILE A 43 -7.95 -10.82 8.54
CA ILE A 43 -8.21 -11.34 9.89
C ILE A 43 -9.48 -12.22 9.90
N ILE A 44 -10.55 -11.80 9.22
CA ILE A 44 -11.77 -12.60 9.12
C ILE A 44 -11.50 -13.92 8.39
N LYS A 45 -10.71 -13.90 7.31
CA LYS A 45 -10.30 -15.12 6.57
C LYS A 45 -9.52 -16.08 7.46
N ASP A 46 -8.56 -15.57 8.23
CA ASP A 46 -7.76 -16.34 9.17
C ASP A 46 -8.62 -16.96 10.28
N LYS A 47 -9.63 -16.21 10.76
CA LYS A 47 -10.59 -16.74 11.73
C LYS A 47 -11.47 -17.84 11.15
N LEU A 48 -11.90 -17.72 9.89
CA LEU A 48 -12.67 -18.76 9.21
C LEU A 48 -11.84 -20.00 8.89
N SER A 49 -10.51 -19.87 8.76
CA SER A 49 -9.59 -21.00 8.56
C SER A 49 -9.16 -21.68 9.85
N GLY A 50 -9.49 -21.11 11.01
CA GLY A 50 -9.24 -21.70 12.33
C GLY A 50 -7.97 -21.17 13.04
N MET A 51 -7.34 -20.10 12.54
CA MET A 51 -6.20 -19.48 13.20
C MET A 51 -6.59 -18.68 14.45
N SER A 52 -5.67 -18.62 15.42
CA SER A 52 -5.87 -17.81 16.62
C SER A 52 -5.84 -16.31 16.27
N LEU A 53 -6.31 -15.46 17.19
CA LEU A 53 -6.42 -14.02 16.91
C LEU A 53 -5.04 -13.39 16.94
N GLU A 54 -4.24 -13.81 17.91
CA GLU A 54 -2.87 -13.36 18.14
C GLU A 54 -1.97 -13.72 16.94
N GLU A 55 -2.05 -14.95 16.43
CA GLU A 55 -1.29 -15.37 15.24
C GLU A 55 -1.71 -14.58 13.99
N SER A 56 -3.01 -14.33 13.82
CA SER A 56 -3.50 -13.54 12.69
C SER A 56 -3.03 -12.10 12.79
N LEU A 57 -3.09 -11.48 13.97
CA LEU A 57 -2.59 -10.12 14.18
C LEU A 57 -1.09 -10.00 13.89
N ALA A 58 -0.28 -10.92 14.43
CA ALA A 58 1.16 -10.94 14.20
C ALA A 58 1.51 -11.06 12.71
N ARG A 59 0.88 -11.99 11.99
CA ARG A 59 1.07 -12.14 10.53
C ARG A 59 0.68 -10.87 9.77
N ASN A 60 -0.42 -10.24 10.16
CA ASN A 60 -0.89 -9.01 9.50
C ASN A 60 0.06 -7.84 9.78
N ASP A 61 0.62 -7.75 10.98
CA ASP A 61 1.60 -6.71 11.34
C ASP A 61 2.92 -6.88 10.56
N GLU A 62 3.35 -8.13 10.31
CA GLU A 62 4.50 -8.42 9.44
C GLU A 62 4.24 -8.01 7.98
N ILE A 63 3.05 -8.31 7.44
CA ILE A 63 2.69 -7.96 6.06
C ILE A 63 2.54 -6.43 5.90
N ASP A 64 2.00 -5.75 6.91
CA ASP A 64 1.80 -4.29 6.91
C ASP A 64 3.12 -3.52 7.04
N LYS A 65 4.21 -4.17 7.45
CA LYS A 65 5.52 -3.55 7.54
C LYS A 65 6.10 -3.31 6.14
N LEU A 66 6.40 -2.05 5.84
CA LEU A 66 7.14 -1.66 4.64
C LEU A 66 8.64 -1.69 4.94
N ASP A 67 9.35 -2.61 4.31
CA ASP A 67 10.81 -2.70 4.37
C ASP A 67 11.39 -2.13 3.06
N PRO A 68 12.23 -1.08 3.11
CA PRO A 68 12.80 -0.46 1.91
C PRO A 68 13.71 -1.39 1.11
N GLU A 69 14.29 -2.41 1.73
CA GLU A 69 15.22 -3.35 1.09
C GLU A 69 14.54 -4.60 0.50
N GLU A 70 13.22 -4.69 0.62
CA GLU A 70 12.47 -5.87 0.17
C GLU A 70 12.26 -5.85 -1.35
N ASP A 71 12.51 -7.00 -1.99
CA ASP A 71 12.25 -7.18 -3.41
C ASP A 71 10.75 -7.34 -3.70
N LEU A 72 10.10 -6.22 -4.00
CA LEU A 72 8.68 -6.15 -4.30
C LEU A 72 8.28 -6.93 -5.56
N ASN A 73 9.22 -7.27 -6.44
CA ASN A 73 8.93 -8.03 -7.67
C ASN A 73 8.71 -9.53 -7.39
N LYS A 74 9.15 -10.03 -6.23
CA LYS A 74 8.96 -11.43 -5.81
C LYS A 74 7.69 -11.65 -4.99
N LEU A 75 6.97 -10.58 -4.67
CA LEU A 75 5.74 -10.65 -3.87
C LEU A 75 4.55 -11.11 -4.70
N ASP A 76 3.55 -11.65 -4.00
CA ASP A 76 2.27 -12.02 -4.59
C ASP A 76 1.41 -10.78 -4.85
N ASP A 77 0.49 -10.86 -5.81
CA ASP A 77 -0.33 -9.72 -6.23
C ASP A 77 -1.19 -9.16 -5.09
N GLU A 78 -1.73 -10.04 -4.24
CA GLU A 78 -2.57 -9.67 -3.09
C GLU A 78 -1.76 -8.88 -2.03
N THR A 79 -0.53 -9.31 -1.75
CA THR A 79 0.34 -8.63 -0.77
C THR A 79 0.88 -7.33 -1.34
N LEU A 80 1.19 -7.29 -2.65
CA LEU A 80 1.65 -6.10 -3.34
C LEU A 80 0.58 -4.99 -3.34
N ARG A 81 -0.68 -5.33 -3.62
CA ARG A 81 -1.81 -4.38 -3.55
C ARG A 81 -1.98 -3.80 -2.15
N ARG A 82 -1.83 -4.64 -1.12
CA ARG A 82 -1.89 -4.21 0.27
C ARG A 82 -0.77 -3.23 0.60
N LYS A 83 0.49 -3.54 0.26
CA LYS A 83 1.64 -2.65 0.49
C LYS A 83 1.49 -1.33 -0.26
N LYS A 84 1.06 -1.38 -1.52
CA LYS A 84 0.72 -0.18 -2.31
C LYS A 84 -0.33 0.68 -1.61
N SER A 85 -1.37 0.08 -1.04
CA SER A 85 -2.38 0.84 -0.30
C SER A 85 -1.84 1.50 0.97
N ILE A 86 -0.81 0.93 1.61
CA ILE A 86 -0.17 1.54 2.78
C ILE A 86 0.68 2.73 2.31
N MET A 87 1.47 2.55 1.24
CA MET A 87 2.27 3.62 0.64
C MET A 87 1.43 4.81 0.18
N GLU A 88 0.27 4.55 -0.44
CA GLU A 88 -0.64 5.62 -0.86
C GLU A 88 -1.13 6.45 0.34
N ASP A 89 -1.52 5.80 1.43
CA ASP A 89 -2.02 6.47 2.63
C ASP A 89 -0.91 7.28 3.34
N THR A 90 0.32 6.77 3.40
CA THR A 90 1.46 7.54 3.94
C THR A 90 1.84 8.70 3.03
N PHE A 91 1.74 8.52 1.71
CA PHE A 91 1.97 9.59 0.74
C PHE A 91 0.92 10.72 0.88
N GLU A 92 -0.37 10.39 0.88
CA GLU A 92 -1.45 11.38 0.98
C GLU A 92 -1.37 12.22 2.26
N LYS A 93 -0.90 11.62 3.36
CA LYS A 93 -0.68 12.32 4.64
C LYS A 93 0.51 13.27 4.62
N ASN A 94 1.57 12.92 3.91
CA ASN A 94 2.80 13.73 3.83
C ASN A 94 2.81 14.70 2.65
N LEU A 95 1.86 14.56 1.72
CA LEU A 95 1.71 15.42 0.57
C LEU A 95 1.34 16.84 0.99
N LYS A 96 2.28 17.78 0.84
CA LYS A 96 2.03 19.22 0.98
C LYS A 96 1.37 19.74 -0.28
N LYS A 97 0.18 20.34 -0.17
CA LYS A 97 -0.53 20.89 -1.34
C LYS A 97 -0.29 22.39 -1.48
N PRO A 98 -0.40 22.95 -2.70
CA PRO A 98 -0.37 24.38 -2.90
C PRO A 98 -1.45 25.07 -2.05
N GLY A 99 -1.02 25.84 -1.05
CA GLY A 99 -1.91 26.51 -0.08
C GLY A 99 -1.79 26.01 1.37
N ASP A 100 -1.11 24.89 1.61
CA ASP A 100 -0.82 24.43 2.97
C ASP A 100 0.33 25.24 3.60
N PRO A 101 0.29 25.49 4.92
CA PRO A 101 1.38 26.15 5.62
C PRO A 101 2.66 25.30 5.52
N GLY A 102 3.70 25.84 4.86
CA GLY A 102 4.97 25.15 4.61
C GLY A 102 5.06 24.46 3.25
N PHE A 103 4.12 24.72 2.33
CA PHE A 103 4.31 24.47 0.90
C PHE A 103 5.26 25.53 0.32
N GLU A 104 6.39 25.07 -0.20
CA GLU A 104 7.39 25.90 -0.88
C GLU A 104 7.44 25.48 -2.34
N TYR A 105 7.40 26.47 -3.24
CA TYR A 105 7.67 26.23 -4.65
C TYR A 105 9.18 26.09 -4.84
N ASP A 106 9.58 25.23 -5.77
CA ASP A 106 10.97 25.06 -6.19
C ASP A 106 11.94 24.77 -5.02
N VAL A 107 11.56 23.82 -4.14
CA VAL A 107 12.43 23.33 -3.06
C VAL A 107 13.69 22.73 -3.67
N GLN A 108 14.79 23.48 -3.61
CA GLN A 108 16.12 22.99 -3.97
C GLN A 108 16.69 22.26 -2.76
N MET A 109 16.99 20.97 -2.94
CA MET A 109 17.73 20.17 -1.98
C MET A 109 19.05 19.77 -2.62
N ASP A 110 20.14 20.10 -1.94
CA ASP A 110 21.45 19.57 -2.28
C ASP A 110 21.50 18.12 -1.78
N PHE A 111 21.74 17.19 -2.70
CA PHE A 111 21.98 15.79 -2.37
C PHE A 111 23.49 15.58 -2.24
N ASP A 112 23.92 14.76 -1.28
CA ASP A 112 25.31 14.32 -1.20
C ASP A 112 25.70 13.57 -2.49
N GLU A 113 26.99 13.60 -2.86
CA GLU A 113 27.49 12.93 -4.07
C GLU A 113 27.08 11.45 -4.07
N VAL A 114 26.22 11.10 -5.02
CA VAL A 114 25.75 9.73 -5.26
C VAL A 114 26.80 8.98 -6.07
N GLU A 115 26.91 7.66 -5.91
CA GLU A 115 27.78 6.83 -6.73
C GLU A 115 27.51 7.07 -8.22
N ALA A 116 28.57 7.36 -8.98
CA ALA A 116 28.49 7.60 -10.42
C ALA A 116 27.83 6.40 -11.12
N CYS A 117 26.67 6.62 -11.72
CA CYS A 117 25.96 5.59 -12.48
C CYS A 117 26.39 5.62 -13.95
N GLU A 118 26.17 4.51 -14.67
CA GLU A 118 26.49 4.44 -16.11
C GLU A 118 25.76 5.49 -16.95
N TRP A 119 24.67 6.06 -16.42
CA TRP A 119 23.90 7.16 -17.02
C TRP A 119 24.55 8.54 -16.84
N ASP A 120 25.46 8.69 -15.87
CA ASP A 120 26.21 9.93 -15.62
C ASP A 120 27.48 10.03 -16.50
N SER A 121 27.76 8.99 -17.29
CA SER A 121 28.88 9.00 -18.22
C SER A 121 28.49 9.74 -19.49
N GLU A 122 29.00 10.97 -19.67
CA GLU A 122 28.87 11.79 -20.89
C GLU A 122 29.63 11.20 -22.11
N GLU A 123 29.59 9.88 -22.32
CA GLU A 123 30.15 9.25 -23.52
C GLU A 123 29.08 9.17 -24.62
N SER A 124 28.56 10.32 -25.03
CA SER A 124 27.74 10.46 -26.25
C SER A 124 28.15 11.64 -27.12
N GLU A 125 29.46 11.86 -27.28
CA GLU A 125 30.01 12.57 -28.43
C GLU A 125 30.61 11.57 -29.42
N GLN A 126 29.74 10.82 -30.11
CA GLN A 126 30.14 10.13 -31.34
C GLN A 126 30.13 11.18 -32.47
N GLU A 127 31.33 11.67 -32.81
CA GLU A 127 31.59 12.51 -33.99
C GLU A 127 30.96 11.90 -35.26
N PHE A 128 30.31 12.77 -36.04
CA PHE A 128 29.67 12.48 -37.33
C PHE A 128 30.67 12.14 -38.45
#